data_AF-A0A1E5QB94-F1
#
_entry.id   AF-A0A1E5QB94-F1
#
_cell.length_a   1.000
_cell.length_b   1.000
_cell.length_c   1.000
_cell.angle_alpha   90.00
_cell.angle_beta   90.00
_cell.angle_gamma   90.00
#
_symmetry.space_group_name_H-M   'P 1'
#
loop_
_entity.id
_entity.type
_entity.pdbx_description
1 polymer ?
#
loop_
_entity_poly.entity_id
_entity_poly.type
_entity_poly.pdbx_seq_one_letter_code
_entity_poly.pdbx_strand_id
1 'polypeptide(L)'
;MLSFLTLAVLMGMSHALEADHIAAVSSLASRQTSLAQIVRTGAVWGLGHTLTLMVFAGVALVLGLSLQGNLAGWLEFFVGVMLVGLGGHILYRLIRDRVHFHIHKHSQHTPLKTSGEIAHFHAHSHAGEAKAHTRSEHDHDHKAFPLRALIVGMMHGMAGSAALLVLAATTAPSVPIGFTYVMLFGAGSILGMAALSAIIAVPIAFSARFLTWANRGIQATTGLSTVGLGIFTMYQTQLAQLFAA
;
A
#
# COMPACT_ATOMS: atom_id res chain seq x y z
N MET A 1 26.90 3.38 -20.56
CA MET A 1 26.84 3.16 -19.10
C MET A 1 25.88 4.12 -18.42
N LEU A 2 26.02 5.44 -18.57
CA LEU A 2 25.08 6.41 -17.99
C LEU A 2 23.62 6.14 -18.38
N SER A 3 23.32 5.92 -19.66
CA SER A 3 21.95 5.60 -20.13
C SER A 3 21.36 4.33 -19.51
N PHE A 4 22.19 3.32 -19.26
CA PHE A 4 21.77 2.07 -18.62
C PHE A 4 21.39 2.28 -17.14
N LEU A 5 22.18 3.07 -16.42
CA LEU A 5 21.92 3.41 -15.02
C LEU A 5 20.73 4.39 -14.87
N THR A 6 20.59 5.36 -15.78
CA THR A 6 19.41 6.23 -15.82
C THR A 6 18.14 5.42 -16.11
N LEU A 7 18.21 4.46 -17.04
CA LEU A 7 17.10 3.55 -17.32
C LEU A 7 16.71 2.76 -16.07
N ALA A 8 17.65 2.33 -15.23
CA ALA A 8 17.35 1.65 -13.97
C ALA A 8 16.43 2.50 -13.07
N VAL A 9 16.77 3.77 -12.88
CA VAL A 9 15.97 4.70 -12.05
C VAL A 9 14.59 4.92 -12.66
N LEU A 10 14.53 5.21 -13.97
CA LEU A 10 13.25 5.46 -14.66
C LEU A 10 12.35 4.22 -14.66
N MET A 11 12.92 3.04 -14.89
CA MET A 11 12.20 1.77 -14.80
C MET A 11 11.72 1.49 -13.38
N GLY A 12 12.54 1.79 -12.37
CA GLY A 12 12.13 1.68 -10.97
C GLY A 12 10.94 2.57 -10.65
N MET A 13 10.95 3.82 -11.15
CA MET A 13 9.83 4.75 -10.99
C MET A 13 8.58 4.29 -11.75
N SER A 14 8.72 3.80 -12.99
CA SER A 14 7.59 3.31 -13.78
C SER A 14 6.99 2.03 -13.21
N HIS A 15 7.83 1.19 -12.60
CA HIS A 15 7.39 -0.04 -11.94
C HIS A 15 6.38 0.23 -10.83
N ALA A 16 6.54 1.34 -10.10
CA ALA A 16 5.58 1.76 -9.09
C ALA A 16 4.18 2.06 -9.66
N LEU A 17 4.04 2.27 -10.97
CA LEU A 17 2.77 2.55 -11.64
C LEU A 17 2.04 1.28 -12.11
N GLU A 18 2.56 0.10 -11.81
CA GLU A 18 1.88 -1.15 -12.11
C GLU A 18 0.55 -1.26 -11.34
N ALA A 19 -0.41 -1.97 -11.92
CA ALA A 19 -1.80 -1.99 -11.44
C ALA A 19 -1.90 -2.50 -9.99
N ASP A 20 -1.06 -3.46 -9.63
CA ASP A 20 -0.99 -4.07 -8.31
C ASP A 20 -0.40 -3.12 -7.26
N HIS A 21 0.62 -2.36 -7.64
CA HIS A 21 1.22 -1.30 -6.85
C HIS A 21 0.22 -0.17 -6.60
N ILE A 22 -0.48 0.30 -7.65
CA ILE A 22 -1.55 1.29 -7.53
C ILE A 22 -2.66 0.80 -6.60
N ALA A 23 -3.10 -0.45 -6.75
CA ALA A 23 -4.13 -1.05 -5.92
C ALA A 23 -3.71 -1.15 -4.44
N ALA A 24 -2.50 -1.62 -4.18
CA ALA A 24 -1.94 -1.74 -2.84
C ALA A 24 -1.76 -0.38 -2.14
N VAL A 25 -1.18 0.61 -2.84
CA VAL A 25 -0.99 1.97 -2.31
C VAL A 25 -2.34 2.63 -2.06
N SER A 26 -3.30 2.52 -2.98
CA SER A 26 -4.65 3.06 -2.80
C SER A 26 -5.34 2.45 -1.58
N SER A 27 -5.18 1.14 -1.37
CA SER A 27 -5.70 0.44 -0.20
C SER A 27 -5.09 0.94 1.11
N LEU A 28 -3.76 1.07 1.16
CA LEU A 28 -3.06 1.59 2.34
C LEU A 28 -3.39 3.07 2.61
N ALA A 29 -3.49 3.89 1.56
CA ALA A 29 -3.81 5.30 1.65
C ALA A 29 -5.22 5.56 2.19
N SER A 30 -6.19 4.69 1.87
CA SER A 30 -7.58 4.81 2.35
C SER A 30 -7.74 4.79 3.88
N ARG A 31 -6.71 4.36 4.61
CA ARG A 31 -6.70 4.31 6.08
C ARG A 31 -6.19 5.58 6.75
N GLN A 32 -5.56 6.46 5.99
CA GLN A 32 -4.83 7.60 6.54
C GLN A 32 -5.51 8.91 6.15
N THR A 33 -5.52 9.86 7.07
CA THR A 33 -6.08 11.21 6.85
C THR A 33 -5.01 12.26 6.59
N SER A 34 -3.75 11.96 6.93
CA SER A 34 -2.61 12.85 6.76
C SER A 34 -1.79 12.48 5.54
N LEU A 35 -1.53 13.47 4.67
CA LEU A 35 -0.69 13.32 3.49
C LEU A 35 0.72 12.82 3.86
N ALA A 36 1.31 13.39 4.92
CA ALA A 36 2.64 12.98 5.39
C ALA A 36 2.67 11.51 5.82
N GLN A 37 1.58 11.01 6.40
CA GLN A 37 1.47 9.61 6.82
C GLN A 37 1.26 8.68 5.63
N ILE A 38 0.49 9.09 4.61
CA ILE A 38 0.33 8.34 3.37
C ILE A 38 1.66 8.21 2.63
N VAL A 39 2.38 9.33 2.45
CA VAL A 39 3.70 9.33 1.79
C VAL A 39 4.72 8.51 2.58
N ARG A 40 4.77 8.66 3.91
CA ARG A 40 5.64 7.83 4.76
C ARG A 40 5.31 6.34 4.65
N THR A 41 4.04 5.99 4.62
CA THR A 41 3.58 4.61 4.44
C THR A 41 4.03 4.06 3.08
N GLY A 42 3.87 4.85 2.01
CA GLY A 42 4.35 4.51 0.66
C GLY A 42 5.86 4.34 0.58
N ALA A 43 6.64 5.22 1.20
CA ALA A 43 8.10 5.12 1.23
C ALA A 43 8.58 3.89 2.00
N VAL A 44 7.97 3.56 3.15
CA VAL A 44 8.33 2.35 3.92
C VAL A 44 7.89 1.08 3.20
N TRP A 45 6.76 1.10 2.52
CA TRP A 45 6.37 0.02 1.62
C TRP A 45 7.37 -0.18 0.49
N GLY A 46 7.79 0.90 -0.18
CA GLY A 46 8.83 0.84 -1.20
C GLY A 46 10.17 0.35 -0.68
N LEU A 47 10.54 0.71 0.55
CA LEU A 47 11.73 0.19 1.21
C LEU A 47 11.66 -1.35 1.36
N GLY A 48 10.52 -1.89 1.82
CA GLY A 48 10.34 -3.34 1.96
C GLY A 48 10.45 -4.07 0.62
N HIS A 49 9.84 -3.49 -0.42
CA HIS A 49 9.92 -4.00 -1.79
C HIS A 49 11.37 -4.01 -2.29
N THR A 50 12.08 -2.88 -2.19
CA THR A 50 13.49 -2.76 -2.60
C THR A 50 14.41 -3.70 -1.84
N LEU A 51 14.21 -3.88 -0.53
CA LEU A 51 15.02 -4.81 0.28
C LEU A 51 14.91 -6.24 -0.27
N THR A 52 13.70 -6.64 -0.63
CA THR A 52 13.45 -7.97 -1.17
C THR A 52 14.05 -8.13 -2.55
N LEU A 53 13.87 -7.15 -3.43
CA LEU A 53 14.53 -7.13 -4.73
C LEU A 53 16.05 -7.23 -4.61
N MET A 54 16.65 -6.49 -3.68
CA MET A 54 18.10 -6.52 -3.45
C MET A 54 18.58 -7.91 -3.03
N VAL A 55 17.83 -8.58 -2.16
CA VAL A 55 18.16 -9.94 -1.71
C VAL A 55 18.02 -10.94 -2.86
N PHE A 56 16.84 -11.02 -3.49
CA PHE A 56 16.60 -12.04 -4.52
C PHE A 56 17.40 -11.78 -5.80
N ALA A 57 17.47 -10.53 -6.27
CA ALA A 57 18.26 -10.19 -7.44
C ALA A 57 19.76 -10.27 -7.15
N GLY A 58 20.21 -9.87 -5.96
CA GLY A 58 21.61 -9.99 -5.56
C GLY A 58 22.07 -11.44 -5.50
N VAL A 59 21.27 -12.33 -4.89
CA VAL A 59 21.54 -13.77 -4.86
C VAL A 59 21.55 -14.34 -6.28
N ALA A 60 20.57 -13.99 -7.12
CA ALA A 60 20.51 -14.46 -8.50
C ALA A 60 21.73 -14.00 -9.33
N LEU A 61 22.19 -12.75 -9.16
CA LEU A 61 23.37 -12.21 -9.84
C LEU A 61 24.66 -12.91 -9.43
N VAL A 62 24.84 -13.20 -8.13
CA VAL A 62 26.06 -13.85 -7.62
C VAL A 62 26.10 -15.32 -8.00
N LEU A 63 24.96 -16.01 -7.94
CA LEU A 63 24.87 -17.44 -8.21
C LEU A 63 24.60 -17.77 -9.69
N GLY A 64 24.35 -16.76 -10.53
CA GLY A 64 23.98 -16.96 -11.94
C GLY A 64 22.65 -17.70 -12.12
N LEU A 65 21.74 -17.62 -11.15
CA LEU A 65 20.47 -18.34 -11.18
C LEU A 65 19.44 -17.58 -12.02
N SER A 66 18.77 -18.29 -12.93
CA SER A 66 17.55 -17.79 -13.55
C SER A 66 16.36 -18.08 -12.62
N LEU A 67 15.63 -17.04 -12.21
CA LEU A 67 14.36 -17.16 -11.47
C LEU A 67 13.21 -17.61 -12.41
N GLN A 68 13.41 -18.71 -13.15
CA GLN A 68 12.40 -19.30 -14.03
C GLN A 68 11.89 -20.59 -13.39
N GLY A 69 10.62 -20.62 -12.98
CA GLY A 69 9.99 -21.85 -12.46
C GLY A 69 8.78 -21.60 -11.55
N ASN A 70 8.26 -22.70 -10.99
CA ASN A 70 7.07 -22.72 -10.12
C ASN A 70 7.14 -21.74 -8.93
N LEU A 71 8.35 -21.43 -8.42
CA LEU A 71 8.50 -20.53 -7.28
C LEU A 71 8.01 -19.11 -7.59
N ALA A 72 8.32 -18.57 -8.77
CA ALA A 72 7.85 -17.23 -9.17
C ALA A 72 6.31 -17.20 -9.27
N GLY A 73 5.70 -18.23 -9.87
CA GLY A 73 4.25 -18.37 -9.94
C GLY A 73 3.57 -18.47 -8.57
N TRP A 74 4.17 -19.18 -7.60
CA TRP A 74 3.67 -19.22 -6.23
C TRP A 74 3.79 -17.87 -5.52
N LEU A 75 4.89 -17.13 -5.70
CA LEU A 75 5.07 -15.80 -5.12
C LEU A 75 4.03 -14.81 -5.67
N GLU A 76 3.79 -14.83 -6.98
CA GLU A 76 2.74 -14.03 -7.62
C GLU A 76 1.34 -14.42 -7.15
N PHE A 77 1.06 -15.72 -6.98
CA PHE A 77 -0.20 -16.20 -6.40
C PHE A 77 -0.43 -15.64 -4.99
N PHE A 78 0.59 -15.67 -4.12
CA PHE A 78 0.47 -15.11 -2.78
C PHE A 78 0.28 -13.58 -2.78
N VAL A 79 0.85 -12.87 -3.75
CA VAL A 79 0.52 -11.45 -3.96
C VAL A 79 -0.95 -11.28 -4.36
N GLY A 80 -1.48 -12.13 -5.23
CA GLY A 80 -2.90 -12.15 -5.54
C GLY A 80 -3.79 -12.37 -4.30
N VAL A 81 -3.44 -13.35 -3.45
CA VAL A 81 -4.12 -13.59 -2.16
C VAL A 81 -4.06 -12.35 -1.26
N MET A 82 -2.89 -11.72 -1.17
CA MET A 82 -2.69 -10.49 -0.40
C MET A 82 -3.59 -9.35 -0.91
N LEU A 83 -3.67 -9.15 -2.23
CA LEU A 83 -4.54 -8.13 -2.84
C LEU A 83 -6.02 -8.40 -2.54
N VAL A 84 -6.47 -9.65 -2.65
CA VAL A 84 -7.83 -10.05 -2.26
C VAL A 84 -8.09 -9.71 -0.79
N GLY A 85 -7.15 -10.02 0.11
CA GLY A 85 -7.26 -9.69 1.53
C GLY A 85 -7.33 -8.18 1.80
N LEU A 86 -6.46 -7.40 1.15
CA LEU A 86 -6.42 -5.94 1.28
C LEU A 86 -7.70 -5.28 0.76
N GLY A 87 -8.14 -5.63 -0.45
CA GLY A 87 -9.35 -5.09 -1.05
C GLY A 87 -10.62 -5.53 -0.32
N GLY A 88 -10.70 -6.82 0.05
CA GLY A 88 -11.81 -7.38 0.82
C GLY A 88 -11.96 -6.72 2.18
N HIS A 89 -10.85 -6.36 2.84
CA HIS A 89 -10.90 -5.63 4.10
C HIS A 89 -11.46 -4.20 3.94
N ILE A 90 -11.16 -3.50 2.84
CA ILE A 90 -11.78 -2.19 2.56
C ILE A 90 -13.29 -2.35 2.42
N LEU A 91 -13.74 -3.33 1.63
CA LEU A 91 -15.17 -3.58 1.38
C LEU A 91 -15.91 -4.01 2.65
N TYR A 92 -15.32 -4.93 3.44
CA TYR A 92 -15.86 -5.35 4.72
C TYR A 92 -16.10 -4.17 5.65
N ARG A 93 -15.11 -3.26 5.75
CA ARG A 93 -15.23 -2.05 6.55
C ARG A 93 -16.32 -1.13 6.01
N LEU A 94 -16.40 -0.94 4.70
CA LEU A 94 -17.41 -0.08 4.09
C LEU A 94 -18.84 -0.58 4.36
N ILE A 95 -19.04 -1.91 4.39
CA ILE A 95 -20.31 -2.56 4.71
C ILE A 95 -20.61 -2.48 6.22
N ARG A 96 -19.61 -2.77 7.07
CA ARG A 96 -19.76 -2.83 8.53
C ARG A 96 -19.95 -1.46 9.17
N ASP A 97 -19.19 -0.46 8.74
CA ASP A 97 -19.06 0.80 9.48
C ASP A 97 -20.18 1.81 9.19
N ARG A 98 -21.22 1.48 8.40
CA ARG A 98 -22.41 2.31 8.02
C ARG A 98 -22.36 3.74 8.60
N VAL A 99 -21.47 4.58 8.05
CA VAL A 99 -21.05 5.80 8.76
C VAL A 99 -22.22 6.78 8.86
N HIS A 100 -22.71 7.04 10.08
CA HIS A 100 -23.60 8.16 10.37
C HIS A 100 -22.77 9.30 10.96
N PHE A 101 -22.93 10.52 10.41
CA PHE A 101 -22.37 11.74 10.98
C PHE A 101 -23.35 12.27 12.03
N HIS A 102 -22.98 12.22 13.31
CA HIS A 102 -23.72 12.92 14.36
C HIS A 102 -22.99 14.20 14.77
N ILE A 103 -23.76 15.29 14.86
CA ILE A 103 -23.33 16.57 15.43
C ILE A 103 -23.61 16.47 16.94
N HIS A 104 -22.57 16.44 17.77
CA HIS A 104 -22.74 16.68 19.21
C HIS A 104 -22.37 18.13 19.55
N LYS A 105 -23.30 18.81 20.23
CA LYS A 105 -23.02 20.04 20.95
C LYS A 105 -22.79 19.66 22.42
N HIS A 106 -21.65 20.00 22.99
CA HIS A 106 -21.45 19.93 24.44
C HIS A 106 -21.71 21.29 25.06
N SER A 107 -22.61 21.34 26.04
CA SER A 107 -22.56 22.35 27.10
C SER A 107 -21.50 21.89 28.10
N GLN A 108 -20.41 22.63 28.22
CA GLN A 108 -19.41 22.37 29.25
C GLN A 108 -19.91 23.00 30.56
N HIS A 109 -20.31 22.18 31.54
CA HIS A 109 -20.46 22.66 32.92
C HIS A 109 -19.09 22.56 33.61
N THR A 110 -18.40 23.69 33.75
CA THR A 110 -17.39 23.88 34.79
C THR A 110 -18.02 24.69 35.93
N PRO A 111 -17.69 24.43 37.21
CA PRO A 111 -18.29 25.16 38.33
C PRO A 111 -17.91 26.64 38.39
N LEU A 112 -17.01 27.09 37.50
CA LEU A 112 -16.42 28.41 37.55
C LEU A 112 -15.92 28.85 36.16
N LYS A 113 -16.83 29.01 35.19
CA LYS A 113 -16.79 30.04 34.12
C LYS A 113 -17.92 29.81 33.12
N THR A 114 -18.51 30.91 32.71
CA THR A 114 -19.62 31.08 31.77
C THR A 114 -19.45 30.26 30.48
N SER A 115 -20.49 29.51 30.14
CA SER A 115 -20.58 28.60 29.00
C SER A 115 -20.30 29.29 27.66
N GLY A 116 -19.23 28.86 26.98
CA GLY A 116 -19.04 29.06 25.55
C GLY A 116 -19.17 27.72 24.83
N GLU A 117 -20.12 27.60 23.90
CA GLU A 117 -20.26 26.44 23.03
C GLU A 117 -19.04 26.36 22.09
N ILE A 118 -18.06 25.51 22.38
CA ILE A 118 -16.99 25.20 21.43
C ILE A 118 -17.41 23.98 20.62
N ALA A 119 -18.04 24.22 19.47
CA ALA A 119 -18.31 23.20 18.48
C ALA A 119 -16.98 22.67 17.92
N HIS A 120 -16.71 21.39 18.16
CA HIS A 120 -15.55 20.70 17.57
C HIS A 120 -15.99 19.45 16.81
N PHE A 121 -15.24 19.11 15.76
CA PHE A 121 -15.57 18.08 14.78
C PHE A 121 -14.75 16.81 15.06
N HIS A 122 -15.43 15.69 15.35
CA HIS A 122 -14.80 14.36 15.46
C HIS A 122 -15.57 13.32 14.63
N ALA A 123 -14.86 12.34 14.09
CA ALA A 123 -15.42 11.19 13.38
C ALA A 123 -15.12 9.89 14.15
N HIS A 124 -16.14 9.11 14.50
CA HIS A 124 -16.00 7.75 15.06
C HIS A 124 -17.02 6.78 14.43
N SER A 125 -16.75 5.47 14.51
CA SER A 125 -17.69 4.42 14.09
C SER A 125 -18.25 3.70 15.32
N HIS A 126 -19.56 3.48 15.36
CA HIS A 126 -20.23 2.66 16.39
C HIS A 126 -20.43 1.24 15.86
N ALA A 127 -19.35 0.48 15.69
CA ALA A 127 -19.49 -0.96 15.51
C ALA A 127 -19.59 -1.63 16.90
N GLY A 128 -20.77 -1.59 17.52
CA GLY A 128 -21.13 -2.54 18.59
C GLY A 128 -21.31 -2.04 20.04
N GLU A 129 -21.55 -0.76 20.32
CA GLU A 129 -21.69 -0.27 21.70
C GLU A 129 -23.15 -0.21 22.19
N ALA A 130 -23.47 -1.00 23.22
CA ALA A 130 -24.77 -1.01 23.91
C ALA A 130 -24.74 -0.36 25.30
N LYS A 131 -23.71 0.44 25.64
CA LYS A 131 -23.59 1.08 26.97
C LYS A 131 -23.18 2.54 26.91
N ALA A 132 -23.79 3.32 27.80
CA ALA A 132 -23.54 4.73 28.03
C ALA A 132 -22.15 4.98 28.65
N HIS A 133 -21.59 6.11 28.25
CA HIS A 133 -20.18 6.48 28.29
C HIS A 133 -19.61 6.71 29.70
N THR A 134 -18.46 6.10 30.00
CA THR A 134 -17.53 6.55 31.05
C THR A 134 -16.17 6.85 30.41
N ARG A 135 -15.74 8.11 30.53
CA ARG A 135 -14.39 8.67 30.29
C ARG A 135 -13.50 7.91 29.28
N SER A 136 -13.40 8.46 28.08
CA SER A 136 -12.32 8.17 27.14
C SER A 136 -10.99 8.60 27.75
N GLU A 137 -10.16 7.64 28.16
CA GLU A 137 -8.74 7.89 28.40
C GLU A 137 -8.09 8.29 27.07
N HIS A 138 -7.33 9.38 27.09
CA HIS A 138 -6.59 9.86 25.93
C HIS A 138 -5.39 8.95 25.70
N ASP A 139 -5.49 8.01 24.75
CA ASP A 139 -4.33 7.24 24.29
C ASP A 139 -3.41 8.15 23.46
N HIS A 140 -2.16 8.27 23.87
CA HIS A 140 -1.15 9.07 23.20
C HIS A 140 -0.59 8.27 22.02
N ASP A 141 -0.92 8.67 20.80
CA ASP A 141 -0.48 8.05 19.54
C ASP A 141 1.05 8.18 19.36
N HIS A 142 1.80 7.22 19.90
CA HIS A 142 3.18 6.99 19.50
C HIS A 142 3.17 6.61 18.02
N LYS A 143 3.75 7.45 17.14
CA LYS A 143 3.88 7.22 15.70
C LYS A 143 4.62 5.92 15.39
N ALA A 144 3.94 4.78 15.52
CA ALA A 144 4.48 3.46 15.30
C ALA A 144 5.06 3.37 13.88
N PHE A 145 6.21 2.72 13.76
CA PHE A 145 6.78 2.41 12.46
C PHE A 145 5.74 1.61 11.63
N PRO A 146 5.49 1.95 10.35
CA PRO A 146 4.44 1.31 9.56
C PRO A 146 4.88 -0.09 9.10
N LEU A 147 5.03 -1.01 10.06
CA LEU A 147 5.51 -2.38 9.85
C LEU A 147 4.65 -3.15 8.83
N ARG A 148 3.34 -2.93 8.86
CA ARG A 148 2.42 -3.52 7.87
C ARG A 148 2.80 -3.12 6.44
N ALA A 149 3.17 -1.86 6.23
CA ALA A 149 3.59 -1.36 4.93
C ALA A 149 4.91 -2.01 4.50
N LEU A 150 5.87 -2.14 5.42
CA LEU A 150 7.14 -2.84 5.16
C LEU A 150 6.90 -4.29 4.75
N ILE A 151 6.10 -5.05 5.51
CA ILE A 151 5.84 -6.47 5.24
C ILE A 151 5.12 -6.65 3.89
N VAL A 152 4.09 -5.84 3.63
CA VAL A 152 3.38 -5.86 2.34
C VAL A 152 4.35 -5.52 1.20
N GLY A 153 5.26 -4.57 1.41
CA GLY A 153 6.30 -4.21 0.45
C GLY A 153 7.22 -5.37 0.16
N MET A 154 7.70 -6.04 1.21
CA MET A 154 8.55 -7.22 1.06
C MET A 154 7.84 -8.34 0.30
N MET A 155 6.57 -8.62 0.63
CA MET A 155 5.77 -9.61 -0.09
C MET A 155 5.64 -9.27 -1.57
N HIS A 156 5.42 -8.00 -1.89
CA HIS A 156 5.29 -7.52 -3.26
C HIS A 156 6.61 -7.59 -4.05
N GLY A 157 7.74 -7.26 -3.41
CA GLY A 157 9.06 -7.37 -4.04
C GLY A 157 9.51 -8.80 -4.34
N MET A 158 8.86 -9.81 -3.74
CA MET A 158 9.13 -11.21 -4.07
C MET A 158 8.46 -11.63 -5.39
N ALA A 159 7.34 -11.00 -5.77
CA ALA A 159 6.54 -11.41 -6.92
C ALA A 159 6.86 -10.60 -8.18
N GLY A 160 7.04 -11.27 -9.32
CA GLY A 160 7.10 -10.73 -10.70
C GLY A 160 8.25 -9.75 -11.02
N SER A 161 8.33 -8.67 -10.24
CA SER A 161 9.31 -7.59 -10.27
C SER A 161 10.76 -8.07 -10.19
N ALA A 162 11.05 -9.05 -9.33
CA ALA A 162 12.39 -9.64 -9.21
C ALA A 162 12.84 -10.34 -10.50
N ALA A 163 11.95 -11.02 -11.22
CA ALA A 163 12.32 -11.76 -12.43
C ALA A 163 12.72 -10.81 -13.57
N LEU A 164 11.93 -9.77 -13.82
CA LEU A 164 12.23 -8.76 -14.84
C LEU A 164 13.49 -7.95 -14.48
N LEU A 165 13.65 -7.59 -13.20
CA LEU A 165 14.83 -6.90 -12.72
C LEU A 165 16.09 -7.75 -12.86
N VAL A 166 16.04 -9.04 -12.50
CA VAL A 166 17.15 -9.97 -12.68
C VAL A 166 17.50 -10.13 -14.15
N LEU A 167 16.49 -10.25 -15.03
CA LEU A 167 16.73 -10.32 -16.47
C LEU A 167 17.49 -9.08 -16.96
N ALA A 168 17.05 -7.87 -16.58
CA ALA A 168 17.75 -6.64 -16.95
C ALA A 168 19.16 -6.57 -16.33
N ALA A 169 19.32 -6.93 -15.06
CA ALA A 169 20.60 -6.85 -14.36
C ALA A 169 21.62 -7.88 -14.86
N THR A 170 21.19 -9.04 -15.37
CA THR A 170 22.09 -10.06 -15.96
C THR A 170 22.63 -9.66 -17.33
N THR A 171 22.04 -8.67 -18.00
CA THR A 171 22.63 -8.05 -19.20
C THR A 171 23.79 -7.11 -18.89
N ALA A 172 24.04 -6.84 -17.60
CA ALA A 172 25.12 -5.96 -17.18
C ALA A 172 26.49 -6.56 -17.54
N PRO A 173 27.45 -5.72 -17.95
CA PRO A 173 28.79 -6.18 -18.33
C PRO A 173 29.62 -6.73 -17.16
N SER A 174 29.19 -6.52 -15.91
CA SER A 174 29.82 -7.11 -14.73
C SER A 174 28.85 -7.17 -13.54
N VAL A 175 29.12 -8.07 -12.58
CA VAL A 175 28.31 -8.21 -11.35
C VAL A 175 28.18 -6.90 -10.56
N PRO A 176 29.25 -6.09 -10.32
CA PRO A 176 29.12 -4.80 -9.65
C PRO A 176 28.18 -3.81 -10.37
N ILE A 177 28.17 -3.84 -11.70
CA ILE A 177 27.27 -2.99 -12.49
C ILE A 177 25.83 -3.48 -12.38
N GLY A 178 25.61 -4.81 -12.35
CA GLY A 178 24.30 -5.40 -12.06
C GLY A 178 23.77 -5.00 -10.68
N PHE A 179 24.60 -5.06 -9.63
CA PHE A 179 24.21 -4.59 -8.29
C PHE A 179 23.88 -3.09 -8.25
N THR A 180 24.67 -2.27 -8.95
CA THR A 180 24.40 -0.83 -9.05
C THR A 180 23.06 -0.58 -9.76
N TYR A 181 22.75 -1.37 -10.80
CA TYR A 181 21.47 -1.31 -11.49
C TYR A 181 20.31 -1.63 -10.55
N VAL A 182 20.39 -2.73 -9.79
CA VAL A 182 19.36 -3.12 -8.80
C VAL A 182 19.18 -2.05 -7.73
N MET A 183 20.27 -1.44 -7.25
CA MET A 183 20.21 -0.37 -6.25
C MET A 183 19.52 0.88 -6.78
N LEU A 184 19.85 1.30 -8.00
CA LEU A 184 19.23 2.45 -8.64
C LEU A 184 17.77 2.20 -9.01
N PHE A 185 17.44 1.00 -9.47
CA PHE A 185 16.06 0.57 -9.66
C PHE A 185 15.28 0.67 -8.34
N GLY A 186 15.83 0.11 -7.25
CA GLY A 186 15.23 0.20 -5.94
C GLY A 186 15.00 1.63 -5.46
N ALA A 187 15.99 2.52 -5.61
CA ALA A 187 15.84 3.93 -5.29
C ALA A 187 14.75 4.59 -6.14
N GLY A 188 14.70 4.30 -7.45
CA GLY A 188 13.65 4.74 -8.36
C GLY A 188 12.26 4.25 -7.91
N SER A 189 12.14 3.00 -7.48
CA SER A 189 10.88 2.45 -6.97
C SER A 189 10.44 3.12 -5.67
N ILE A 190 11.33 3.33 -4.70
CA ILE A 190 10.98 4.05 -3.46
C ILE A 190 10.46 5.45 -3.79
N LEU A 191 11.14 6.17 -4.68
CA LEU A 191 10.72 7.50 -5.13
C LEU A 191 9.37 7.44 -5.87
N GLY A 192 9.20 6.51 -6.80
CA GLY A 192 7.97 6.31 -7.56
C GLY A 192 6.78 5.99 -6.65
N MET A 193 6.97 5.10 -5.68
CA MET A 193 5.93 4.70 -4.73
C MET A 193 5.56 5.83 -3.76
N ALA A 194 6.54 6.61 -3.30
CA ALA A 194 6.29 7.80 -2.49
C ALA A 194 5.55 8.89 -3.28
N ALA A 195 5.94 9.12 -4.54
CA ALA A 195 5.29 10.07 -5.44
C ALA A 195 3.85 9.65 -5.77
N LEU A 196 3.64 8.37 -6.12
CA LEU A 196 2.32 7.80 -6.36
C LEU A 196 1.43 7.93 -5.12
N SER A 197 1.98 7.65 -3.93
CA SER A 197 1.28 7.83 -2.67
C SER A 197 0.85 9.28 -2.44
N ALA A 198 1.70 10.26 -2.78
CA ALA A 198 1.34 11.67 -2.70
C ALA A 198 0.22 12.04 -3.69
N ILE A 199 0.29 11.54 -4.94
CA ILE A 199 -0.72 11.77 -5.98
C ILE A 199 -2.09 11.22 -5.55
N ILE A 200 -2.12 10.00 -5.01
CA ILE A 200 -3.36 9.34 -4.56
C ILE A 200 -3.88 9.97 -3.24
N ALA A 201 -2.98 10.45 -2.37
CA ALA A 201 -3.34 11.06 -1.10
C ALA A 201 -4.22 12.31 -1.26
N VAL A 202 -3.94 13.15 -2.26
CA VAL A 202 -4.64 14.43 -2.46
C VAL A 202 -6.16 14.25 -2.66
N PRO A 203 -6.65 13.46 -3.63
CA PRO A 203 -8.08 13.26 -3.83
C PRO A 203 -8.76 12.52 -2.66
N ILE A 204 -8.06 11.60 -2.00
CA ILE A 204 -8.59 10.89 -0.82
C ILE A 204 -8.75 11.85 0.36
N ALA A 205 -7.73 12.65 0.67
CA ALA A 205 -7.78 13.59 1.78
C ALA A 205 -8.83 14.69 1.55
N PHE A 206 -8.96 15.19 0.32
CA PHE A 206 -9.97 16.18 -0.03
C PHE A 206 -11.40 15.61 0.06
N SER A 207 -11.65 14.44 -0.54
CA SER A 207 -12.98 13.80 -0.49
C SER A 207 -13.39 13.40 0.92
N ALA A 208 -12.44 12.94 1.76
CA ALA A 208 -12.69 12.63 3.16
C ALA A 208 -13.13 13.85 3.99
N ARG A 209 -12.66 15.05 3.62
CA ARG A 209 -12.95 16.29 4.35
C ARG A 209 -14.27 16.95 3.92
N PHE A 210 -14.67 16.81 2.65
CA PHE A 210 -15.80 17.57 2.09
C PHE A 210 -16.95 16.74 1.52
N LEU A 211 -16.70 15.52 1.03
CA LEU A 211 -17.66 14.74 0.22
C LEU A 211 -17.68 13.27 0.64
N THR A 212 -18.42 12.99 1.70
CA THR A 212 -18.42 11.68 2.37
C THR A 212 -18.96 10.55 1.48
N TRP A 213 -19.92 10.85 0.60
CA TRP A 213 -20.39 9.92 -0.43
C TRP A 213 -19.32 9.64 -1.50
N ALA A 214 -18.61 10.67 -1.98
CA ALA A 214 -17.54 10.50 -2.96
C ALA A 214 -16.39 9.66 -2.38
N ASN A 215 -16.02 9.89 -1.11
CA ASN A 215 -15.01 9.08 -0.43
C ASN A 215 -15.44 7.60 -0.31
N ARG A 216 -16.72 7.32 -0.01
CA ARG A 216 -17.25 5.94 -0.01
C ARG A 216 -17.18 5.32 -1.40
N GLY A 217 -17.53 6.07 -2.44
CA GLY A 217 -17.42 5.63 -3.84
C GLY A 217 -15.97 5.28 -4.21
N ILE A 218 -15.01 6.16 -3.89
CA ILE A 218 -13.57 5.92 -4.12
C ILE A 218 -13.12 4.64 -3.39
N GLN A 219 -13.46 4.48 -2.11
CA GLN A 219 -13.10 3.28 -1.34
C GLN A 219 -13.75 2.00 -1.89
N ALA A 220 -15.01 2.06 -2.33
CA ALA A 220 -15.69 0.92 -2.95
C ALA A 220 -14.99 0.50 -4.25
N THR A 221 -14.71 1.47 -5.12
CA THR A 221 -14.01 1.22 -6.39
C THR A 221 -12.60 0.69 -6.14
N THR A 222 -11.82 1.29 -5.24
CA THR A 222 -10.50 0.79 -4.86
C THR A 222 -10.58 -0.64 -4.34
N GLY A 223 -11.52 -0.93 -3.43
CA GLY A 223 -11.70 -2.27 -2.87
C GLY A 223 -12.05 -3.31 -3.94
N LEU A 224 -13.03 -3.03 -4.79
CA LEU A 224 -13.45 -3.92 -5.87
C LEU A 224 -12.34 -4.15 -6.89
N SER A 225 -11.67 -3.09 -7.36
CA SER A 225 -10.55 -3.20 -8.30
C SER A 225 -9.39 -3.99 -7.71
N THR A 226 -9.07 -3.80 -6.43
CA THR A 226 -8.00 -4.54 -5.74
C THR A 226 -8.34 -6.03 -5.62
N VAL A 227 -9.58 -6.37 -5.25
CA VAL A 227 -10.04 -7.77 -5.21
C VAL A 227 -10.02 -8.39 -6.59
N GLY A 228 -10.58 -7.71 -7.60
CA GLY A 228 -10.63 -8.20 -8.97
C GLY A 228 -9.24 -8.46 -9.53
N LEU A 229 -8.29 -7.55 -9.31
CA LEU A 229 -6.90 -7.72 -9.71
C LEU A 229 -6.25 -8.90 -8.98
N GLY A 230 -6.48 -9.05 -7.68
CA GLY A 230 -5.97 -10.19 -6.91
C GLY A 230 -6.47 -11.54 -7.44
N ILE A 231 -7.78 -11.65 -7.73
CA ILE A 231 -8.39 -12.85 -8.33
C ILE A 231 -7.79 -13.11 -9.72
N PHE A 232 -7.64 -12.07 -10.54
CA PHE A 232 -7.06 -12.18 -11.87
C PHE A 232 -5.60 -12.69 -11.81
N THR A 233 -4.78 -12.15 -10.91
CA THR A 233 -3.40 -12.61 -10.70
C THR A 233 -3.35 -14.06 -10.22
N MET A 234 -4.20 -14.46 -9.27
CA MET A 234 -4.30 -15.86 -8.84
C MET A 234 -4.69 -16.80 -9.98
N TYR A 235 -5.59 -16.34 -10.86
CA TYR A 235 -6.03 -17.11 -12.01
C TYR A 235 -4.90 -17.35 -13.02
N GLN A 236 -4.21 -16.28 -13.42
CA GLN A 236 -3.14 -16.34 -14.43
C GLN A 236 -1.93 -17.15 -13.99
N THR A 237 -1.64 -17.19 -12.69
CA THR A 237 -0.41 -17.79 -12.16
C THR A 237 -0.52 -19.28 -11.93
N GLN A 238 -1.53 -19.73 -11.18
CA GLN A 238 -1.65 -21.14 -10.77
C GLN A 238 -2.96 -21.80 -11.20
N LEU A 239 -4.10 -21.10 -11.14
CA LEU A 239 -5.38 -21.75 -11.43
C LEU A 239 -5.53 -22.11 -12.91
N ALA A 240 -5.05 -21.27 -13.82
CA ALA A 240 -5.09 -21.55 -15.26
C ALA A 240 -4.29 -22.82 -15.63
N GLN A 241 -3.18 -23.09 -14.92
CA GLN A 241 -2.38 -24.30 -15.13
C GLN A 241 -3.07 -25.54 -14.56
N LEU A 242 -3.78 -25.41 -13.44
CA LEU A 242 -4.55 -26.49 -12.81
C LEU A 242 -5.82 -26.86 -13.59
N PHE A 243 -6.47 -25.91 -14.25
CA PHE A 243 -7.66 -26.17 -15.08
C PHE A 243 -7.33 -26.62 -16.52
N ALA A 244 -6.07 -26.51 -16.94
CA ALA A 244 -5.58 -26.99 -18.23
C ALA A 244 -4.96 -28.40 -18.16
N ALA A 245 -4.85 -28.99 -16.97
CA ALA A 245 -4.39 -30.34 -16.70
C ALA A 245 -5.57 -31.31 -16.52
#